data_AF-A0A1G3TP20-F1
#
_entry.id   AF-A0A1G3TP20-F1
#
_cell.length_a   1.000
_cell.length_b   1.000
_cell.length_c   1.000
_cell.angle_alpha   90.00
_cell.angle_beta   90.00
_cell.angle_gamma   90.00
#
_symmetry.space_group_name_H-M   'P 1'
#
loop_
_entity.id
_entity.type
_entity.pdbx_description
1 polymer ?
#
loop_
_entity_poly.entity_id
_entity_poly.type
_entity_poly.pdbx_seq_one_letter_code
_entity_poly.pdbx_strand_id
1 'polypeptide(L)' 'MTLQERKDKADIIAKKSDIIYKKMVVLLASAGGLGSYGLGQSGLEKYFLMVLFGIVVVGLMFNYFSINKAKRQIEELENE' A
#
# COMPACT_ATOMS: atom_id res chain seq x y z
N MET A 1 -16.13 2.34 -25.69
CA MET A 1 -15.02 1.39 -25.53
C MET A 1 -15.54 0.01 -25.91
N THR A 2 -14.76 -0.80 -26.61
CA THR A 2 -15.15 -2.19 -26.89
C THR A 2 -15.04 -3.05 -25.63
N LEU A 3 -15.74 -4.19 -25.60
CA LEU A 3 -15.67 -5.13 -24.47
C LEU A 3 -14.23 -5.60 -24.21
N GLN A 4 -13.44 -5.75 -25.28
CA GLN A 4 -12.06 -6.23 -25.19
C GLN A 4 -11.13 -5.16 -24.60
N GLU A 5 -11.26 -3.90 -25.05
CA GLU A 5 -10.51 -2.77 -24.46
C GLU A 5 -10.82 -2.57 -22.97
N ARG A 6 -12.06 -2.82 -22.52
CA ARG A 6 -12.42 -2.77 -21.10
C ARG A 6 -11.74 -3.87 -20.30
N LYS A 7 -11.72 -5.10 -20.83
CA LYS A 7 -11.02 -6.23 -20.20
C LYS A 7 -9.53 -5.97 -20.07
N ASP A 8 -8.88 -5.49 -21.13
CA ASP A 8 -7.45 -5.21 -21.12
C ASP A 8 -7.10 -4.11 -20.09
N LYS A 9 -7.93 -3.07 -19.97
CA LYS A 9 -7.76 -2.04 -18.93
C LYS A 9 -7.96 -2.60 -17.53
N ALA A 10 -9.01 -3.40 -17.32
CA ALA A 10 -9.27 -4.03 -16.04
C ALA A 10 -8.10 -4.93 -15.60
N ASP A 11 -7.53 -5.73 -16.52
CA ASP A 11 -6.36 -6.58 -16.27
C ASP A 11 -5.13 -5.77 -15.89
N ILE A 12 -4.86 -4.66 -16.59
CA ILE A 12 -3.75 -3.77 -16.27
C ILE A 12 -3.93 -3.18 -14.86
N ILE A 13 -5.16 -2.76 -14.50
CA ILE A 13 -5.44 -2.23 -13.16
C ILE A 13 -5.29 -3.32 -12.11
N ALA A 14 -5.82 -4.52 -12.35
CA ALA A 14 -5.69 -5.66 -11.44
C ALA A 14 -4.22 -6.01 -11.15
N LYS A 15 -3.39 -6.07 -12.20
CA LYS A 15 -1.95 -6.35 -12.05
C LYS A 15 -1.22 -5.26 -11.27
N LYS A 16 -1.57 -3.98 -11.48
CA LYS A 16 -1.03 -2.87 -10.68
C LYS A 16 -1.46 -2.97 -9.21
N SER A 17 -2.73 -3.28 -8.96
CA SER A 17 -3.28 -3.47 -7.62
C SER A 17 -2.59 -4.61 -6.87
N ASP A 18 -2.32 -5.73 -7.54
CA ASP A 18 -1.57 -6.87 -6.94
C ASP A 18 -0.16 -6.46 -6.52
N ILE A 19 0.56 -5.69 -7.36
CA ILE A 19 1.89 -5.16 -7.01
C ILE A 19 1.81 -4.23 -5.80
N ILE A 20 0.84 -3.33 -5.75
CA ILE A 20 0.63 -2.40 -4.63
C ILE A 20 0.31 -3.18 -3.36
N TYR A 21 -0.56 -4.19 -3.44
CA TYR A 21 -0.92 -5.05 -2.32
C TYR A 21 0.31 -5.77 -1.74
N LYS A 22 1.14 -6.39 -2.59
CA LYS A 22 2.39 -7.05 -2.15
C LYS A 22 3.33 -6.09 -1.44
N LYS A 23 3.48 -4.85 -1.94
CA LYS A 23 4.27 -3.80 -1.27
C LYS A 23 3.67 -3.43 0.08
N MET A 24 2.35 -3.34 0.17
CA MET A 24 1.64 -3.03 1.42
C MET A 24 1.88 -4.10 2.49
N VAL A 25 1.89 -5.39 2.12
CA VAL A 25 2.22 -6.49 3.05
C VAL A 25 3.64 -6.35 3.62
N VAL A 26 4.63 -6.07 2.76
CA VAL A 26 6.02 -5.86 3.20
C VAL A 26 6.13 -4.65 4.13
N LEU A 27 5.47 -3.54 3.78
CA LEU A 27 5.46 -2.34 4.62
C LEU A 27 4.76 -2.60 5.97
N LEU A 28 3.68 -3.38 6.00
CA LEU A 28 3.00 -3.77 7.24
C LEU A 28 3.91 -4.60 8.14
N ALA A 29 4.60 -5.60 7.58
CA ALA A 29 5.55 -6.41 8.32
C ALA A 29 6.69 -5.55 8.89
N SER A 30 7.25 -4.65 8.08
CA SER A 30 8.28 -3.70 8.51
C SER A 30 7.78 -2.75 9.60
N ALA A 31 6.57 -2.21 9.47
CA ALA A 31 5.98 -1.34 10.48
C ALA A 31 5.74 -2.10 11.80
N GLY A 32 5.19 -3.30 11.72
CA GLY A 32 5.00 -4.17 12.87
C GLY A 32 6.31 -4.49 13.58
N GLY A 33 7.34 -4.87 12.83
CA GLY A 33 8.68 -5.15 13.37
C GLY A 33 9.33 -3.92 14.01
N LEU A 34 9.39 -2.79 13.30
CA LEU A 34 9.97 -1.54 13.80
C LEU A 34 9.23 -1.01 15.03
N GLY A 35 7.90 -1.00 14.98
CA GLY A 35 7.06 -0.51 16.07
C GLY A 35 7.19 -1.39 17.31
N SER A 36 7.01 -2.71 17.18
CA SER A 36 7.10 -3.64 18.30
C SER A 36 8.50 -3.67 18.93
N TYR A 37 9.56 -3.72 18.11
CA TYR A 37 10.93 -3.66 18.61
C TYR A 37 11.25 -2.31 19.27
N GLY A 38 10.83 -1.20 18.65
CA GLY A 38 11.07 0.15 19.15
C GLY A 38 10.41 0.45 20.50
N LEU A 39 9.30 -0.21 20.84
CA LEU A 39 8.66 -0.07 22.15
C LEU A 39 9.53 -0.58 23.31
N GLY A 40 10.37 -1.58 23.06
CA GLY A 40 11.27 -2.15 24.06
C GLY A 40 12.59 -1.40 24.23
N GLN A 41 12.89 -0.44 23.35
CA GLN A 41 14.13 0.32 23.40
C GLN A 41 14.03 1.58 24.26
N SER A 42 15.18 2.14 24.64
CA SER A 42 15.28 3.40 25.37
C SER A 42 16.37 4.30 24.80
N GLY A 43 16.31 5.59 25.09
CA GLY A 43 17.29 6.56 24.58
C GLY A 43 17.19 6.82 23.08
N LEU A 44 18.33 7.14 22.46
CA LEU A 44 18.41 7.63 21.07
C LEU A 44 17.91 6.61 20.04
N GLU A 45 18.13 5.31 20.30
CA GLU A 45 17.68 4.21 19.44
C GLU A 45 16.15 4.19 19.28
N LYS A 46 15.40 4.42 20.36
CA LYS A 46 13.94 4.50 20.33
C LYS A 46 13.46 5.63 19.42
N TYR A 47 14.08 6.81 19.52
CA TYR A 47 13.72 7.95 18.68
C TYR A 47 13.99 7.66 17.19
N PHE A 48 15.15 7.07 16.89
CA PHE A 48 15.48 6.69 15.52
C PHE A 48 14.49 5.66 14.95
N LEU A 49 14.15 4.62 15.71
CA LEU A 49 13.18 3.61 15.31
C LEU A 49 11.77 4.17 15.15
N MET A 50 11.35 5.11 15.99
CA MET A 50 10.07 5.81 15.86
C MET A 50 9.99 6.66 14.58
N VAL A 51 11.09 7.32 14.21
CA VAL A 51 11.16 8.06 12.94
C VAL A 51 11.05 7.11 11.75
N LEU A 52 11.79 5.99 11.76
CA LEU A 52 11.68 4.97 10.72
C LEU A 52 10.28 4.38 10.64
N PHE A 53 9.67 4.06 11.77
CA PHE A 53 8.29 3.60 11.83
C PHE A 53 7.33 4.62 11.20
N GLY A 54 7.49 5.91 11.52
CA GLY A 54 6.70 6.99 10.91
C GLY A 54 6.82 7.02 9.39
N ILE A 55 8.03 6.88 8.83
CA ILE A 55 8.25 6.82 7.38
C ILE A 55 7.52 5.62 6.76
N VAL A 56 7.60 4.44 7.38
CA VAL A 56 6.90 3.24 6.89
C VAL A 56 5.38 3.41 6.93
N VAL A 57 4.84 4.00 8.00
CA VAL A 57 3.40 4.30 8.13
C VAL A 57 2.92 5.27 7.04
N VAL A 58 3.71 6.30 6.73
CA VAL A 58 3.41 7.20 5.59
C VAL A 58 3.38 6.42 4.28
N GLY A 59 4.35 5.53 4.05
CA GLY A 59 4.37 4.63 2.89
C GLY A 59 3.13 3.72 2.81
N LEU A 60 2.64 3.21 3.95
CA LEU A 60 1.41 2.43 4.03
C LEU A 60 0.18 3.25 3.61
N MET A 61 0.07 4.49 4.09
CA MET A 61 -1.03 5.38 3.71
C MET A 61 -1.08 5.63 2.20
N PHE A 62 0.06 5.91 1.56
CA PHE A 62 0.12 6.10 0.11
C PHE A 62 -0.27 4.84 -0.67
N ASN A 63 0.15 3.65 -0.22
CA ASN A 63 -0.25 2.39 -0.87
C ASN A 63 -1.75 2.14 -0.71
N TYR A 64 -2.32 2.41 0.47
CA TYR A 64 -3.74 2.27 0.73
C TYR A 64 -4.58 3.19 -0.18
N PHE A 65 -4.20 4.46 -0.31
CA PHE A 65 -4.87 5.39 -1.24
C PHE A 65 -4.76 4.92 -2.69
N SER A 66 -3.64 4.33 -3.09
CA SER A 66 -3.44 3.81 -4.45
C SER A 66 -4.35 2.63 -4.75
N ILE A 67 -4.53 1.70 -3.79
CA ILE A 67 -5.51 0.60 -3.92
C ILE A 67 -6.92 1.15 -4.03
N ASN A 68 -7.29 2.12 -3.19
CA ASN A 68 -8.63 2.69 -3.21
C ASN A 68 -8.93 3.43 -4.53
N LYS A 69 -7.91 4.09 -5.11
CA LYS A 69 -8.00 4.68 -6.45
C LYS A 69 -8.20 3.60 -7.52
N ALA A 70 -7.43 2.51 -7.47
CA ALA A 70 -7.58 1.41 -8.42
C ALA A 70 -8.96 0.74 -8.33
N LYS A 71 -9.51 0.60 -7.12
CA LYS A 71 -10.88 0.12 -6.90
C LYS A 71 -11.90 1.01 -7.60
N ARG A 72 -11.84 2.33 -7.40
CA ARG A 72 -12.73 3.29 -8.08
C ARG A 72 -12.62 3.21 -9.60
N GLN A 73 -11.42 3.05 -10.15
CA GLN A 73 -11.23 2.90 -11.60
C GLN A 73 -11.89 1.64 -12.16
N ILE A 74 -11.91 0.53 -11.40
CA ILE A 74 -12.63 -0.68 -11.79
C ILE A 74 -14.14 -0.46 -11.74
N GLU A 75 -14.65 0.16 -10.66
CA GLU A 75 -16.08 0.49 -10.53
C GLU A 75 -16.56 1.42 -11.65
N GLU A 76 -15.74 2.39 -12.05
CA GLU A 76 -16.02 3.26 -13.20
C GLU A 76 -16.07 2.46 -14.52
N LEU A 77 -15.11 1.56 -14.76
CA LEU A 77 -15.09 0.71 -15.96
C LEU A 77 -16.28 -0.26 -16.05
N GLU A 78 -16.82 -0.70 -14.91
CA GLU A 78 -18.00 -1.57 -14.84
C GLU A 78 -19.30 -0.81 -15.15
N ASN A 79 -19.36 0.49 -14.80
CA ASN A 79 -20.53 1.33 -15.00
C ASN A 79 -20.55 2.10 -16.35
N GLU A 80 -19.42 2.17 -17.05
CA GLU A 80 -19.38 2.64 -18.45
C GLU A 80 -20.15 1.68 -19.37
#